data_AF-A0A2V7MUQ1-F1
#
_entry.id   AF-A0A2V7MUQ1-F1
#
_cell.length_a   1.000
_cell.length_b   1.000
_cell.length_c   1.000
_cell.angle_alpha   90.00
_cell.angle_beta   90.00
_cell.angle_gamma   90.00
#
_symmetry.space_group_name_H-M   'P 1'
#
loop_
_entity.id
_entity.type
_entity.pdbx_description
1 polymer ?
#
loop_
_entity_poly.entity_id
_entity_poly.type
_entity_poly.pdbx_seq_one_letter_code
_entity_poly.pdbx_strand_id
1 'polypeptide(L)'
;MFVVLWMFEAKAGAEEDFVRAYGPEGDWAQLFRRSGGGGYLDTQLVRDIEIARRFVTIDRWASRGAFDAFKTSARADYDALDARCRQLTRSERLIGHFET
;
A
#
# COMPACT_ATOMS: atom_id res chain seq x y z
N MET A 1 -0.44 15.17 -9.17
CA MET A 1 -0.80 13.87 -8.54
C MET A 1 0.22 13.57 -7.44
N PHE A 2 -0.19 12.87 -6.39
CA PHE A 2 0.68 12.46 -5.28
C PHE A 2 0.86 10.94 -5.27
N VAL A 3 2.10 10.49 -5.08
CA VAL A 3 2.47 9.06 -5.17
C VAL A 3 3.24 8.64 -3.94
N VAL A 4 2.83 7.52 -3.34
CA VAL A 4 3.50 6.90 -2.19
C VAL A 4 4.08 5.57 -2.63
N LEU A 5 5.38 5.40 -2.38
CA LEU A 5 6.11 4.17 -2.73
C LEU A 5 6.61 3.46 -1.49
N TRP A 6 6.27 2.18 -1.35
CA TRP A 6 6.81 1.31 -0.31
C TRP A 6 7.50 0.11 -0.92
N MET A 7 8.61 -0.32 -0.31
CA MET A 7 9.28 -1.57 -0.62
C MET A 7 9.03 -2.56 0.51
N PHE A 8 8.75 -3.80 0.14
CA PHE A 8 8.52 -4.89 1.07
C PHE A 8 9.36 -6.10 0.70
N GLU A 9 9.75 -6.87 1.71
CA GLU A 9 10.09 -8.28 1.52
C GLU A 9 9.05 -9.13 2.25
N ALA A 10 8.32 -9.99 1.51
CA ALA A 10 7.38 -10.93 2.09
C ALA A 10 8.12 -12.06 2.83
N LYS A 11 7.49 -12.63 3.86
CA LYS A 11 7.98 -13.87 4.49
C LYS A 11 7.86 -15.04 3.51
N ALA A 12 8.71 -16.06 3.70
CA ALA A 12 8.62 -17.29 2.92
C ALA A 12 7.25 -17.94 3.13
N GLY A 13 6.58 -18.31 2.04
CA GLY A 13 5.27 -18.94 2.07
C GLY A 13 4.10 -17.98 2.27
N ALA A 14 4.35 -16.68 2.42
CA ALA A 14 3.31 -15.65 2.58
C ALA A 14 3.08 -14.84 1.29
N GLU A 15 3.70 -15.22 0.17
CA GLU A 15 3.71 -14.42 -1.06
C GLU A 15 2.30 -14.20 -1.63
N GLU A 16 1.46 -15.24 -1.63
CA GLU A 16 0.09 -15.12 -2.11
C GLU A 16 -0.78 -14.25 -1.19
N ASP A 17 -0.67 -14.42 0.13
CA ASP A 17 -1.35 -13.57 1.11
C ASP A 17 -0.89 -12.12 1.01
N PHE A 18 0.42 -11.92 0.77
CA PHE A 18 0.99 -10.60 0.53
C PHE A 18 0.38 -9.96 -0.72
N VAL A 19 0.28 -10.69 -1.84
CA VAL A 19 -0.37 -10.19 -3.06
C VAL A 19 -1.86 -9.92 -2.83
N ARG A 20 -2.56 -10.75 -2.05
CA ARG A 20 -3.96 -10.50 -1.66
C ARG A 20 -4.13 -9.26 -0.78
N ALA A 21 -3.16 -8.93 0.07
CA ALA A 21 -3.24 -7.75 0.93
C ALA A 21 -2.85 -6.46 0.19
N TYR A 22 -1.76 -6.50 -0.59
CA TYR A 22 -1.12 -5.31 -1.18
C TYR A 22 -1.37 -5.12 -2.69
N GLY A 23 -2.06 -6.07 -3.34
CA GLY A 23 -2.41 -5.98 -4.75
C GLY A 23 -3.44 -4.89 -5.08
N PRO A 24 -3.68 -4.61 -6.37
CA PRO A 24 -4.63 -3.59 -6.84
C PRO A 24 -6.08 -3.82 -6.38
N GLU A 25 -6.44 -5.07 -6.12
CA GLU A 25 -7.75 -5.46 -5.57
C GLU A 25 -7.68 -5.91 -4.10
N GLY A 26 -6.52 -5.72 -3.49
CA GLY A 26 -6.23 -6.20 -2.16
C GLY A 26 -6.80 -5.33 -1.04
N ASP A 27 -6.62 -5.81 0.18
CA ASP A 27 -7.16 -5.18 1.39
C ASP A 27 -6.78 -3.71 1.53
N TRP A 28 -5.53 -3.35 1.19
CA TRP A 28 -5.07 -1.96 1.22
C TRP A 28 -5.78 -1.09 0.19
N ALA A 29 -5.85 -1.54 -1.06
CA ALA A 29 -6.54 -0.83 -2.13
C ALA A 29 -8.03 -0.64 -1.81
N GLN A 30 -8.69 -1.66 -1.27
CA GLN A 30 -10.08 -1.59 -0.82
C GLN A 30 -10.27 -0.57 0.30
N LEU A 31 -9.33 -0.48 1.25
CA LEU A 31 -9.37 0.55 2.29
C LEU A 31 -9.18 1.96 1.68
N PHE A 32 -8.23 2.14 0.76
CA PHE A 32 -7.95 3.43 0.13
C PHE A 32 -9.12 3.95 -0.72
N ARG A 33 -9.88 3.06 -1.36
CA ARG A 33 -11.11 3.40 -2.09
C ARG A 33 -12.20 4.02 -1.22
N ARG A 34 -12.12 3.88 0.11
CA ARG A 34 -13.03 4.57 1.05
C ARG A 34 -12.71 6.06 1.20
N SER A 35 -11.61 6.54 0.62
CA SER A 35 -11.32 7.97 0.58
C SER A 35 -12.44 8.70 -0.17
N GLY A 36 -13.14 9.60 0.53
CA GLY A 36 -14.21 10.38 -0.06
C GLY A 36 -13.71 11.26 -1.20
N GLY A 37 -14.60 11.60 -2.14
CA GLY A 37 -14.35 12.62 -3.16
C GLY A 37 -13.35 12.26 -4.26
N GLY A 38 -13.05 10.97 -4.47
CA GLY A 38 -12.15 10.53 -5.55
C GLY A 38 -10.67 10.83 -5.28
N GLY A 39 -10.28 10.90 -4.01
CA GLY A 39 -8.91 11.20 -3.59
C GLY A 39 -7.89 10.11 -3.92
N TYR A 40 -8.29 8.84 -3.83
CA TYR A 40 -7.51 7.69 -4.27
C TYR A 40 -7.74 7.39 -5.75
N LEU A 41 -6.65 7.10 -6.48
CA LEU A 41 -6.68 6.81 -7.91
C LEU A 41 -6.48 5.31 -8.17
N ASP A 42 -5.33 4.76 -7.75
CA ASP A 42 -5.02 3.33 -7.89
C ASP A 42 -3.91 2.89 -6.92
N THR A 43 -3.76 1.57 -6.84
CA THR A 43 -2.60 0.89 -6.25
C THR A 43 -2.08 -0.07 -7.32
N GLN A 44 -0.78 -0.04 -7.56
CA GLN A 44 -0.09 -1.09 -8.29
C GLN A 44 0.85 -1.85 -7.36
N LEU A 45 0.93 -3.16 -7.57
CA LEU A 45 1.92 -4.01 -6.92
C LEU A 45 2.87 -4.54 -7.98
N VAL A 46 4.15 -4.20 -7.86
CA VAL A 46 5.20 -4.70 -8.76
C VAL A 46 6.15 -5.60 -8.00
N ARG A 47 6.59 -6.67 -8.66
CA ARG A 47 7.52 -7.66 -8.09
C ARG A 47 8.92 -7.41 -8.63
N ASP A 48 9.93 -7.52 -7.77
CA ASP A 48 11.33 -7.52 -8.17
C ASP A 48 11.64 -8.75 -9.05
N ILE A 49 12.41 -8.56 -10.12
CA ILE A 49 12.74 -9.63 -11.08
C ILE A 49 13.87 -10.54 -10.60
N GLU A 50 14.73 -10.05 -9.71
CA GLU A 50 15.87 -10.79 -9.15
C GLU A 50 15.54 -11.39 -7.78
N ILE A 51 14.65 -10.75 -7.02
CA ILE A 51 14.35 -11.14 -5.64
C ILE A 51 12.87 -11.48 -5.51
N ALA A 52 12.57 -12.79 -5.60
CA ALA A 52 11.21 -13.33 -5.71
C ALA A 52 10.21 -12.87 -4.63
N ARG A 53 10.67 -12.49 -3.44
CA ARG A 53 9.80 -12.03 -2.33
C ARG A 53 9.83 -10.52 -2.13
N ARG A 54 10.54 -9.77 -2.98
CA ARG A 54 10.56 -8.31 -2.89
C ARG A 54 9.50 -7.72 -3.81
N PHE A 55 8.78 -6.76 -3.26
CA PHE A 55 7.70 -6.06 -3.93
C PHE A 55 7.78 -4.57 -3.68
N VAL A 56 7.16 -3.79 -4.57
CA VAL A 56 6.91 -2.37 -4.38
C VAL A 56 5.43 -2.09 -4.58
N THR A 57 4.81 -1.36 -3.64
CA THR A 57 3.50 -0.75 -3.89
C THR A 57 3.69 0.66 -4.44
N ILE A 58 2.82 1.01 -5.38
CA ILE A 58 2.71 2.35 -5.97
C ILE A 58 1.28 2.81 -5.75
N ASP A 59 1.09 3.66 -4.74
CA ASP A 59 -0.22 4.17 -4.38
C ASP A 59 -0.39 5.59 -4.92
N ARG A 60 -1.37 5.80 -5.78
CA ARG A 60 -1.61 7.07 -6.47
C ARG A 60 -2.83 7.79 -5.90
N TRP A 61 -2.66 9.07 -5.65
CA TRP A 61 -3.66 9.95 -5.05
C TRP A 61 -3.79 11.23 -5.87
N ALA A 62 -4.99 11.79 -5.96
CA ALA A 62 -5.27 13.01 -6.70
C ALA A 62 -4.38 14.19 -6.23
N SER A 63 -4.12 14.27 -4.92
CA SER A 63 -3.25 15.26 -4.30
C SER A 63 -2.70 14.78 -2.95
N ARG A 64 -1.67 15.47 -2.43
CA ARG A 64 -1.16 15.22 -1.08
C ARG A 64 -2.25 15.45 -0.01
N GLY A 65 -3.05 16.50 -0.18
CA GLY A 65 -4.15 16.80 0.74
C GLY A 65 -5.20 15.68 0.80
N ALA A 66 -5.48 15.02 -0.33
CA ALA A 66 -6.38 13.87 -0.36
C ALA A 66 -5.82 12.67 0.42
N PHE A 67 -4.52 12.39 0.27
CA PHE A 67 -3.83 11.36 1.04
C PHE A 67 -3.84 11.67 2.54
N ASP A 68 -3.50 12.89 2.94
CA ASP A 68 -3.45 13.32 4.34
C ASP A 68 -4.84 13.27 5.01
N ALA A 69 -5.88 13.70 4.28
CA ALA A 69 -7.26 13.64 4.74
C ALA A 69 -7.73 12.18 4.93
N PHE A 70 -7.38 11.29 4.00
CA PHE A 70 -7.64 9.86 4.13
C PHE A 70 -6.91 9.27 5.35
N LYS A 71 -5.60 9.54 5.50
CA LYS A 71 -4.78 9.04 6.62
C LYS A 71 -5.33 9.46 7.97
N THR A 72 -5.92 10.66 8.06
CA THR A 72 -6.58 11.15 9.26
C THR A 72 -7.91 10.44 9.51
N SER A 73 -8.78 10.40 8.49
CA SER A 73 -10.16 9.87 8.64
C SER A 73 -10.23 8.35 8.81
N ALA A 74 -9.32 7.59 8.18
CA ALA A 74 -9.29 6.13 8.22
C ALA A 74 -8.27 5.58 9.22
N ARG A 75 -7.80 6.39 10.18
CA ARG A 75 -6.66 6.04 11.05
C ARG A 75 -6.82 4.70 11.77
N ALA A 76 -7.99 4.43 12.35
CA ALA A 76 -8.24 3.19 13.08
C ALA A 76 -8.19 1.96 12.16
N ASP A 77 -8.87 2.01 11.01
CA ASP A 77 -8.88 0.93 10.02
C ASP A 77 -7.47 0.72 9.42
N TYR A 78 -6.73 1.80 9.19
CA TYR A 78 -5.35 1.77 8.71
C TYR A 78 -4.45 1.04 9.69
N ASP A 79 -4.47 1.41 10.97
CA ASP A 79 -3.62 0.82 12.01
C ASP A 79 -3.98 -0.66 12.24
N ALA A 80 -5.26 -1.02 12.16
CA ALA A 80 -5.71 -2.41 12.26
C ALA A 80 -5.24 -3.27 11.08
N LEU A 81 -5.32 -2.72 9.86
CA LEU A 81 -4.85 -3.41 8.65
C LEU A 81 -3.33 -3.58 8.66
N ASP A 82 -2.59 -2.54 9.07
CA ASP A 82 -1.15 -2.58 9.25
C ASP A 82 -0.74 -3.71 10.21
N ALA A 83 -1.36 -3.76 11.40
CA ALA A 83 -1.09 -4.79 12.39
C ALA A 83 -1.32 -6.21 11.84
N ARG A 84 -2.38 -6.41 11.04
CA ARG A 84 -2.64 -7.69 10.38
C ARG A 84 -1.58 -8.00 9.31
N CYS A 85 -1.09 -7.02 8.56
CA CYS A 85 -0.13 -7.26 7.49
C CYS A 85 1.31 -7.49 7.99
N ARG A 86 1.66 -7.07 9.21
CA ARG A 86 2.97 -7.36 9.84
C ARG A 86 3.32 -8.85 9.89
N GLN A 87 2.33 -9.72 9.91
CA GLN A 87 2.59 -11.17 9.89
C GLN A 87 3.07 -11.65 8.50
N LEU A 88 2.80 -10.90 7.44
CA LEU A 88 3.15 -11.22 6.04
C LEU A 88 4.52 -10.67 5.64
N THR A 89 4.99 -9.61 6.30
CA THR A 89 6.22 -8.89 5.93
C THR A 89 7.41 -9.31 6.78
N ARG A 90 8.53 -9.61 6.13
CA ARG A 90 9.85 -9.75 6.77
C ARG A 90 10.45 -8.37 7.05
N SER A 91 10.31 -7.46 6.08
CA SER A 91 10.75 -6.07 6.19
C SER A 91 9.87 -5.18 5.31
N GLU A 92 9.80 -3.92 5.70
CA GLU A 92 9.16 -2.86 4.92
C GLU A 92 9.99 -1.58 5.01
N ARG A 93 9.92 -0.76 3.96
CA ARG A 93 10.61 0.52 3.89
C ARG A 93 9.82 1.47 3.01
N LEU A 94 9.45 2.62 3.56
CA LEU A 94 9.00 3.75 2.76
C LEU A 94 10.15 4.17 1.83
N ILE A 95 9.92 4.09 0.51
CA ILE A 95 10.85 4.62 -0.48
C ILE A 95 10.74 6.15 -0.48
N GLY A 96 9.51 6.66 -0.47
CA GLY A 96 9.26 8.09 -0.38
C GLY A 96 7.86 8.51 -0.81
N HIS A 97 7.66 9.82 -0.76
CA HIS A 97 6.50 10.52 -1.28
C HIS A 97 6.94 11.36 -2.48
N PHE A 98 6.16 11.34 -3.56
CA PHE A 98 6.51 11.97 -4.84
C PHE A 98 5.32 12.75 -5.39
N GLU A 99 5.61 13.73 -6.25
CA GLU A 99 4.60 14.51 -6.97
C GLU A 99 4.90 14.50 -8.48
N THR A 100 3.84 14.52 -9.30
CA THR A 100 3.89 14.58 -10.76
C THR A 100 2.84 15.53 -11.31
#